data_AF-A0AAJ1VU91-F1
#
_entry.id   AF-A0AAJ1VU91-F1
#
_cell.length_a   1.000
_cell.length_b   1.000
_cell.length_c   1.000
_cell.angle_alpha   90.00
_cell.angle_beta   90.00
_cell.angle_gamma   90.00
#
_symmetry.space_group_name_H-M   'P 1'
#
loop_
_entity.id
_entity.type
_entity.pdbx_description
1 polymer ?
#
loop_
_entity_poly.entity_id
_entity_poly.type
_entity_poly.pdbx_seq_one_letter_code
_entity_poly.pdbx_strand_id
1 'polypeptide(L)'
;MPKIGYLTEDRLKNIFRRHWAEHEFSFYLHDLIAALTQEAEQTGAGRLRVKLEMERDVAALKAFPNPIDFLAATGREYEERRLIVNHIVSALFPDMLHFIHTGLTALEKRKFTLAFACFGKPFKVRITPRSFAVCR
;
A
#
# COMPACT_ATOMS: atom_id res chain seq x y z
N MET A 1 -2.84 -28.65 -3.57
CA MET A 1 -3.28 -27.87 -4.73
C MET A 1 -2.12 -27.76 -5.70
N PRO A 2 -2.34 -27.86 -7.02
CA PRO A 2 -1.27 -27.70 -7.99
C PRO A 2 -0.85 -26.22 -8.02
N LYS A 3 0.43 -26.00 -8.35
CA LYS A 3 1.09 -24.70 -8.52
C LYS A 3 0.34 -23.83 -9.54
N ILE A 4 0.22 -22.54 -9.28
CA ILE A 4 -0.34 -21.52 -10.18
C ILE A 4 0.68 -21.19 -11.29
N GLY A 5 1.98 -21.34 -11.00
CA GLY A 5 3.05 -21.16 -11.99
C GLY A 5 3.52 -19.71 -12.12
N TYR A 6 3.16 -18.87 -11.15
CA TYR A 6 3.54 -17.47 -11.12
C TYR A 6 5.00 -17.26 -10.68
N LEU A 7 5.52 -18.12 -9.80
CA LEU A 7 6.88 -18.04 -9.29
C LEU A 7 7.74 -19.21 -9.81
N THR A 8 9.04 -18.95 -9.95
CA THR A 8 10.02 -20.00 -10.26
C THR A 8 10.16 -20.97 -9.08
N GLU A 9 10.41 -22.24 -9.40
CA GLU A 9 10.53 -23.29 -8.37
C GLU A 9 11.66 -23.01 -7.39
N ASP A 10 12.72 -22.34 -7.84
CA ASP A 10 13.84 -21.89 -7.01
C ASP A 10 13.40 -21.03 -5.82
N ARG A 11 12.39 -20.18 -5.99
CA ARG A 11 11.85 -19.34 -4.92
C ARG A 11 10.94 -20.10 -3.94
N LEU A 12 10.35 -21.22 -4.39
CA LEU A 12 9.41 -22.04 -3.63
C LEU A 12 10.08 -23.21 -2.88
N LYS A 13 11.37 -23.50 -3.15
CA LYS A 13 12.13 -24.63 -2.56
C LYS A 13 12.02 -24.73 -1.03
N ASN A 14 11.90 -23.58 -0.37
CA ASN A 14 11.92 -23.48 1.09
C ASN A 14 10.54 -23.47 1.75
N ILE A 15 9.47 -23.41 0.96
CA ILE A 15 8.08 -23.37 1.45
C ILE A 15 7.50 -24.77 1.36
N PHE A 16 6.64 -25.15 2.31
CA PHE A 16 5.96 -26.43 2.26
C PHE A 16 5.04 -26.52 1.04
N ARG A 17 5.11 -27.64 0.30
CA ARG A 17 4.33 -27.86 -0.94
C ARG A 17 2.83 -27.60 -0.80
N ARG A 18 2.27 -27.81 0.39
CA ARG A 18 0.85 -27.52 0.68
C ARG A 18 0.47 -26.04 0.56
N HIS A 19 1.43 -25.14 0.81
CA HIS A 19 1.24 -23.68 0.81
C HIS A 19 1.80 -22.98 -0.43
N TRP A 20 2.28 -23.73 -1.44
CA TRP A 20 2.85 -23.11 -2.65
C TRP A 20 1.85 -22.23 -3.38
N ALA A 21 0.61 -22.71 -3.56
CA ALA A 21 -0.44 -21.95 -4.23
C ALA A 21 -0.82 -20.67 -3.47
N GLU A 22 -0.86 -20.72 -2.13
CA GLU A 22 -1.18 -19.56 -1.29
C GLU A 22 -0.08 -18.49 -1.35
N HIS A 23 1.18 -18.93 -1.37
CA HIS A 23 2.34 -18.04 -1.47
C HIS A 23 2.42 -17.38 -2.85
N GLU A 24 2.21 -18.15 -3.92
CA GLU A 24 2.11 -17.62 -5.28
C GLU A 24 0.95 -16.62 -5.42
N PHE A 25 -0.21 -16.95 -4.85
CA PHE A 25 -1.37 -16.06 -4.86
C PHE A 25 -1.11 -14.74 -4.11
N SER A 26 -0.40 -14.81 -2.98
CA SER A 26 -0.04 -13.62 -2.20
C SER A 26 0.90 -12.69 -2.99
N PHE A 27 1.86 -13.26 -3.72
CA PHE A 27 2.74 -12.49 -4.61
C PHE A 27 1.99 -11.89 -5.79
N TYR A 28 1.11 -12.66 -6.43
CA TYR A 28 0.27 -12.16 -7.51
C TYR A 28 -0.62 -11.00 -7.07
N LEU A 29 -1.26 -11.12 -5.90
CA LEU A 29 -2.09 -10.06 -5.35
C LEU A 29 -1.28 -8.80 -5.01
N HIS A 30 -0.09 -8.98 -4.43
CA HIS A 30 0.83 -7.88 -4.17
C HIS A 30 1.17 -7.13 -5.47
N ASP A 31 1.58 -7.85 -6.51
CA ASP A 31 2.01 -7.25 -7.77
C ASP A 31 0.86 -6.55 -8.50
N LEU A 32 -0.36 -7.09 -8.40
CA LEU A 32 -1.56 -6.45 -8.93
C LEU A 32 -1.87 -5.12 -8.20
N ILE A 33 -1.79 -5.09 -6.87
CA ILE A 33 -2.01 -3.85 -6.09
C ILE A 33 -0.90 -2.82 -6.37
N ALA A 34 0.34 -3.28 -6.51
CA ALA A 34 1.47 -2.42 -6.87
C ALA A 34 1.29 -1.79 -8.25
N ALA A 35 0.85 -2.57 -9.25
CA ALA A 35 0.55 -2.08 -10.59
C ALA A 35 -0.57 -1.03 -10.56
N LEU A 36 -1.68 -1.30 -9.86
CA LEU A 36 -2.78 -0.34 -9.72
C LEU A 36 -2.35 0.96 -9.04
N THR A 37 -1.48 0.86 -8.01
CA THR A 37 -0.95 2.03 -7.30
C THR A 37 -0.08 2.86 -8.24
N GLN A 38 0.77 2.21 -9.04
CA GLN A 38 1.62 2.88 -10.03
C GLN A 38 0.80 3.55 -11.12
N GLU A 39 -0.23 2.88 -11.65
CA GLU A 39 -1.15 3.46 -12.65
C GLU A 39 -1.92 4.67 -12.10
N ALA A 40 -2.39 4.60 -10.86
CA ALA A 40 -3.06 5.71 -10.18
C ALA A 40 -2.14 6.93 -10.00
N GLU A 41 -0.85 6.71 -9.73
CA GLU A 41 0.14 7.77 -9.64
C GLU A 41 0.44 8.39 -11.02
N GLN A 42 0.64 7.56 -12.04
CA GLN A 42 0.92 7.99 -13.42
C GLN A 42 -0.23 8.79 -14.04
N THR A 43 -1.47 8.36 -13.80
CA THR A 43 -2.68 9.08 -14.24
C THR A 43 -2.93 10.36 -13.44
N GLY A 44 -2.16 10.59 -12.37
CA GLY A 44 -2.30 11.75 -11.51
C GLY A 44 -3.65 11.79 -10.79
N ALA A 45 -4.24 10.63 -10.47
CA ALA A 45 -5.52 10.54 -9.77
C ALA A 45 -5.53 11.26 -8.41
N GLY A 46 -4.34 11.44 -7.81
CA GLY A 46 -4.13 12.25 -6.60
C GLY A 46 -4.01 13.77 -6.84
N ARG A 47 -3.87 14.23 -8.08
CA ARG A 47 -3.73 15.67 -8.40
C ARG A 47 -5.11 16.31 -8.49
N LEU A 48 -5.44 17.13 -7.50
CA LEU A 48 -6.64 17.95 -7.54
C LEU A 48 -6.39 19.21 -8.39
N ARG A 49 -7.19 19.43 -9.43
CA ARG A 49 -7.20 20.70 -10.17
C ARG A 49 -8.35 21.55 -9.68
N VAL A 50 -8.02 22.61 -8.98
CA VAL A 50 -8.99 23.59 -8.47
C VAL A 50 -9.05 24.76 -9.45
N LYS A 51 -10.23 25.04 -10.01
CA LYS A 51 -10.44 26.24 -10.84
C LYS A 51 -10.66 27.44 -9.92
N LEU A 52 -9.87 28.48 -10.15
CA LEU A 52 -10.01 29.80 -9.52
C LEU A 52 -10.79 30.66 -10.50
N GLU A 53 -12.04 30.99 -10.17
CA GLU A 53 -12.93 31.70 -11.10
C GLU A 53 -12.99 33.21 -10.82
N MET A 54 -12.59 33.65 -9.62
CA MET A 54 -12.62 35.06 -9.22
C MET A 54 -11.21 35.60 -8.92
N GLU A 55 -10.98 36.89 -9.23
CA GLU A 55 -9.76 37.62 -8.82
C GLU A 55 -9.54 37.61 -7.31
N ARG A 56 -10.63 37.53 -6.52
CA ARG A 56 -10.59 37.39 -5.06
C ARG A 56 -9.92 36.10 -4.61
N ASP A 57 -10.11 35.00 -5.35
CA ASP A 57 -9.48 33.72 -5.05
C ASP A 57 -7.97 33.76 -5.36
N VAL A 58 -7.58 34.49 -6.41
CA VAL A 58 -6.17 34.70 -6.77
C VAL A 58 -5.44 35.56 -5.73
N ALA A 59 -6.11 36.59 -5.21
CA ALA A 59 -5.58 37.42 -4.13
C ALA A 59 -5.44 36.64 -2.82
N ALA A 60 -6.43 35.80 -2.48
CA ALA A 60 -6.38 34.92 -1.32
C ALA A 60 -5.26 33.87 -1.44
N LEU A 61 -5.07 33.26 -2.62
CA LEU A 61 -3.98 32.30 -2.86
C LEU A 61 -2.59 32.92 -2.64
N LYS A 62 -2.42 34.21 -2.98
CA LYS A 62 -1.16 34.95 -2.73
C LYS A 62 -0.98 35.35 -1.27
N ALA A 63 -2.06 35.50 -0.51
CA ALA A 63 -2.04 35.90 0.89
C ALA A 63 -1.74 34.73 1.83
N PHE A 64 -2.10 33.50 1.45
CA PHE A 64 -1.84 32.31 2.26
C PHE A 64 -0.55 31.61 1.84
N PRO A 65 0.35 31.29 2.79
CA PRO A 65 1.61 30.60 2.49
C PRO A 65 1.42 29.12 2.15
N ASN A 66 0.29 28.51 2.53
CA ASN A 66 0.01 27.09 2.34
C ASN A 66 -1.28 26.89 1.52
N PRO A 67 -1.27 26.10 0.43
CA PRO A 67 -2.45 25.83 -0.38
C PRO A 67 -3.59 25.13 0.38
N ILE A 68 -3.28 24.40 1.44
CA ILE A 68 -4.26 23.71 2.29
C ILE A 68 -5.06 24.74 3.11
N ASP A 69 -4.37 25.69 3.74
CA ASP A 69 -4.99 26.77 4.51
C ASP A 69 -5.85 27.68 3.63
N PHE A 70 -5.46 27.84 2.35
CA PHE A 70 -6.27 28.52 1.34
C PHE A 70 -7.60 27.78 1.06
N LEU A 71 -7.58 26.46 0.93
CA LEU A 71 -8.79 25.66 0.67
C LEU A 71 -9.74 25.66 1.87
N ALA A 72 -9.19 25.62 3.09
CA ALA A 72 -9.94 25.78 4.33
C ALA A 72 -10.59 27.18 4.41
N ALA A 73 -9.83 28.24 4.13
CA ALA A 73 -10.30 29.63 4.21
C ALA A 73 -11.33 30.01 3.14
N THR A 74 -11.32 29.33 1.98
CA THR A 74 -12.29 29.56 0.88
C THR A 74 -13.55 28.70 0.99
N GLY A 75 -13.72 27.92 2.08
CA GLY A 75 -14.89 27.07 2.30
C GLY A 75 -14.91 25.82 1.41
N ARG A 76 -13.78 25.43 0.81
CA ARG A 76 -13.64 24.24 -0.03
C ARG A 76 -13.13 23.04 0.78
N GLU A 77 -13.69 22.83 1.96
CA GLU A 77 -13.27 21.78 2.93
C GLU A 77 -13.31 20.36 2.32
N TYR A 78 -14.23 20.10 1.38
CA TYR A 78 -14.31 18.80 0.70
C TYR A 78 -13.08 18.54 -0.19
N GLU A 79 -12.61 19.56 -0.90
CA GLU A 79 -11.44 19.49 -1.76
C GLU A 79 -10.15 19.38 -0.95
N GLU A 80 -10.07 20.11 0.16
CA GLU A 80 -8.99 20.02 1.14
C GLU A 80 -8.87 18.60 1.70
N ARG A 81 -9.97 18.05 2.24
CA ARG A 81 -9.98 16.69 2.80
C ARG A 81 -9.61 15.66 1.76
N ARG A 82 -10.08 15.80 0.52
CA ARG A 82 -9.74 14.89 -0.57
C ARG A 82 -8.26 14.98 -0.95
N LEU A 83 -7.68 16.18 -0.98
CA LEU A 83 -6.25 16.38 -1.22
C LEU A 83 -5.40 15.71 -0.14
N ILE A 84 -5.73 15.94 1.13
CA ILE A 84 -5.02 15.36 2.28
C ILE A 84 -5.11 13.83 2.25
N VAL A 85 -6.33 13.29 2.09
CA VAL A 85 -6.53 11.83 2.04
C VAL A 85 -5.78 11.22 0.87
N ASN A 86 -5.89 11.78 -0.33
CA ASN A 86 -5.17 11.26 -1.50
C ASN A 86 -3.66 11.29 -1.28
N HIS A 87 -3.12 12.38 -0.72
CA HIS A 87 -1.69 12.49 -0.46
C HIS A 87 -1.20 11.46 0.57
N ILE A 88 -1.91 11.30 1.69
CA ILE A 88 -1.60 10.32 2.73
C ILE A 88 -1.69 8.90 2.16
N VAL A 89 -2.75 8.60 1.41
CA VAL A 89 -2.98 7.28 0.82
C VAL A 89 -1.90 6.94 -0.20
N SER A 90 -1.50 7.88 -1.05
CA SER A 90 -0.40 7.71 -2.00
C SER A 90 0.95 7.42 -1.31
N ALA A 91 1.18 7.92 -0.10
CA ALA A 91 2.38 7.61 0.68
C ALA A 91 2.28 6.26 1.41
N LEU A 92 1.11 5.91 1.94
CA LEU A 92 0.90 4.71 2.75
C LEU A 92 0.91 3.41 1.93
N PHE A 93 0.36 3.42 0.71
CA PHE A 93 0.27 2.21 -0.12
C PHE A 93 1.65 1.64 -0.47
N PRO A 94 2.63 2.44 -0.98
CA PRO A 94 3.98 1.96 -1.24
C PRO A 94 4.67 1.40 0.01
N ASP A 95 4.54 2.08 1.16
CA ASP A 95 5.11 1.62 2.43
C ASP A 95 4.51 0.27 2.87
N MET A 96 3.19 0.12 2.75
CA MET A 96 2.51 -1.14 3.06
C MET A 96 2.97 -2.28 2.15
N LEU A 97 3.02 -2.04 0.83
CA LEU A 97 3.45 -3.02 -0.17
C LEU A 97 4.90 -3.44 0.07
N HIS A 98 5.78 -2.49 0.42
CA HIS A 98 7.16 -2.79 0.78
C HIS A 98 7.28 -3.76 1.96
N PHE A 99 6.48 -3.59 3.02
CA PHE A 99 6.46 -4.53 4.14
C PHE A 99 5.92 -5.91 3.74
N ILE A 100 4.89 -5.97 2.91
CA ILE A 100 4.32 -7.24 2.42
C ILE A 100 5.34 -7.99 1.58
N HIS A 101 5.95 -7.33 0.58
CA HIS A 101 6.98 -7.92 -0.26
C HIS A 101 8.15 -8.45 0.57
N THR A 102 8.68 -7.63 1.49
CA THR A 102 9.78 -8.01 2.37
C THR A 102 9.41 -9.21 3.26
N GLY A 103 8.18 -9.24 3.77
CA GLY A 103 7.66 -10.36 4.55
C GLY A 103 7.58 -11.65 3.73
N LEU A 104 7.04 -11.59 2.53
CA LEU A 104 6.95 -12.74 1.61
C LEU A 104 8.34 -13.24 1.19
N THR A 105 9.27 -12.36 0.84
CA THR A 105 10.66 -12.75 0.53
C THR A 105 11.37 -13.35 1.75
N ALA A 106 11.05 -12.90 2.97
CA ALA A 106 11.60 -13.49 4.19
C ALA A 106 11.10 -14.93 4.41
N LEU A 107 9.86 -15.25 4.03
CA LEU A 107 9.33 -16.63 4.05
C LEU A 107 10.10 -17.55 3.09
N GLU A 108 10.46 -17.07 1.89
CA GLU A 108 11.29 -17.81 0.93
C GLU A 108 12.68 -18.16 1.50
N LYS A 109 13.18 -17.36 2.46
CA LYS A 109 14.48 -17.55 3.12
C LYS A 109 14.36 -18.26 4.48
N ARG A 110 13.18 -18.78 4.84
CA ARG A 110 12.86 -19.37 6.17
C ARG A 110 13.07 -18.42 7.35
N LYS A 111 13.10 -17.11 7.12
CA LYS A 111 13.22 -16.08 8.17
C LYS A 111 11.84 -15.73 8.73
N PHE A 112 11.17 -16.70 9.34
CA PHE A 112 9.78 -16.57 9.80
C PHE A 112 9.59 -15.42 10.79
N THR A 113 10.50 -15.24 11.75
CA THR A 113 10.43 -14.13 12.73
C THR A 113 10.42 -12.77 12.04
N LEU A 114 11.25 -12.60 11.00
CA LEU A 114 11.28 -11.37 10.21
C LEU A 114 9.99 -11.20 9.41
N ALA A 115 9.51 -12.26 8.76
CA ALA A 115 8.26 -12.23 8.00
C ALA A 115 7.07 -11.78 8.87
N PHE A 116 6.91 -12.37 10.06
CA PHE A 116 5.84 -12.00 10.98
C PHE A 116 6.00 -10.58 11.55
N ALA A 117 7.23 -10.13 11.79
CA ALA A 117 7.47 -8.74 12.19
C ALA A 117 7.07 -7.74 11.08
N CYS A 118 7.36 -8.07 9.82
CA CYS A 118 6.94 -7.28 8.67
C CYS A 118 5.41 -7.23 8.52
N PHE A 119 4.71 -8.36 8.67
CA PHE A 119 3.24 -8.42 8.59
C PHE A 119 2.52 -7.79 9.78
N GLY A 120 3.16 -7.71 10.94
CA GLY A 120 2.60 -7.09 12.13
C GLY A 120 2.34 -5.58 11.96
N LYS A 121 3.09 -4.89 11.09
CA LYS A 121 2.91 -3.47 10.79
C LYS A 121 1.61 -3.17 10.02
N PRO A 122 1.38 -3.76 8.83
CA PRO A 122 0.18 -3.47 8.04
C PRO A 122 -1.09 -4.11 8.59
N PHE A 123 -1.02 -5.33 9.13
CA PHE A 123 -2.25 -6.09 9.44
C PHE A 123 -2.73 -5.94 10.88
N LYS A 124 -1.94 -5.36 11.79
CA LYS A 124 -2.30 -5.16 13.22
C LYS A 124 -2.92 -6.40 13.89
N VAL A 125 -2.69 -7.60 13.35
CA VAL A 125 -3.12 -8.86 13.95
C VAL A 125 -1.97 -9.36 14.81
N ARG A 126 -2.27 -9.69 16.06
CA ARG A 126 -1.34 -10.41 16.94
C ARG A 126 -1.22 -11.84 16.40
N ILE A 127 -0.38 -12.04 15.38
CA ILE A 127 -0.11 -13.38 14.81
C ILE A 127 0.68 -14.15 15.86
N THR A 128 -0.01 -14.75 16.82
CA THR A 128 0.63 -15.61 17.82
C THR A 128 1.06 -16.92 17.15
N PRO A 129 2.29 -17.42 17.38
CA PRO A 129 2.79 -18.67 16.78
C PRO A 129 1.99 -19.94 17.13
N ARG A 130 0.97 -19.85 18.00
CA ARG A 130 0.09 -20.97 18.37
C ARG A 130 -0.68 -21.57 17.18
N SER A 131 -0.92 -20.82 16.10
CA SER A 131 -1.65 -21.35 14.93
C SER A 131 -0.85 -22.36 14.10
N PHE A 132 0.48 -22.44 14.29
CA PHE A 132 1.34 -23.43 13.62
C PHE A 132 1.57 -24.71 14.44
N ALA A 133 1.20 -24.72 15.73
CA ALA A 133 1.40 -25.88 16.61
C ALA A 133 0.42 -27.04 16.35
N VAL A 134 -0.59 -26.86 15.48
CA VAL A 134 -1.62 -27.87 15.17
C VAL A 134 -1.30 -28.67 13.90
N CYS A 135 -0.13 -28.46 13.29
CA CYS A 135 0.40 -29.32 12.24
C CYS A 135 1.60 -30.10 12.76
N ARG A 136 1.36 -31.03 13.69
CA ARG A 136 2.19 -32.21 13.89
C ARG A 136 1.34 -33.44 13.67
#